data_AF-A0A923D573-F1
#
_entry.id   AF-A0A923D573-F1
#
_cell.length_a   1.000
_cell.length_b   1.000
_cell.length_c   1.000
_cell.angle_alpha   90.00
_cell.angle_beta   90.00
_cell.angle_gamma   90.00
#
_symmetry.space_group_name_H-M   'P 1'
#
loop_
_entity.id
_entity.type
_entity.pdbx_description
1 polymer ?
#
loop_
_entity_poly.entity_id
_entity_poly.type
_entity_poly.pdbx_seq_one_letter_code
_entity_poly.pdbx_strand_id
1 'polypeptide(L)' 'KIRKRCYDRIQEILAEDQPYLFLYVPDALPIIQNRFRGIEPAPLGIGHNFIRWYVPAAEQKLVMKP' A
#
# COMPACT_ATOMS: atom_id res chain seq x y z
N LYS A 1 26.64 2.69 -3.05
CA LYS A 1 27.14 1.48 -3.76
C LYS A 1 27.35 0.30 -2.81
N ILE A 2 28.02 0.47 -1.67
CA ILE A 2 28.23 -0.61 -0.67
C ILE A 2 26.89 -1.13 -0.10
N ARG A 3 26.00 -0.24 0.37
CA ARG A 3 24.68 -0.63 0.94
C ARG A 3 23.87 -1.58 0.05
N LYS A 4 23.76 -1.27 -1.25
CA LYS A 4 23.01 -2.13 -2.19
C LYS A 4 23.65 -3.52 -2.28
N ARG A 5 24.98 -3.60 -2.42
CA ARG A 5 25.69 -4.88 -2.49
C ARG A 5 25.47 -5.73 -1.23
N CYS A 6 25.39 -5.11 -0.06
CA CYS A 6 25.04 -5.82 1.17
C CYS A 6 23.61 -6.40 1.12
N TYR A 7 22.63 -5.63 0.66
CA TYR A 7 21.26 -6.14 0.47
C TYR A 7 21.19 -7.25 -0.59
N ASP A 8 21.91 -7.10 -1.71
CA ASP A 8 21.96 -8.13 -2.75
C ASP A 8 22.50 -9.45 -2.16
N ARG A 9 23.57 -9.40 -1.36
CA ARG A 9 24.14 -10.58 -0.70
C ARG A 9 23.17 -11.22 0.31
N ILE A 10 22.38 -10.41 1.03
CA ILE A 10 21.36 -10.93 1.95
C ILE A 10 20.27 -11.68 1.16
N GLN A 11 19.85 -11.16 0.01
CA GLN A 11 18.84 -11.82 -0.84
C GLN A 11 19.32 -13.16 -1.39
N GLU A 12 20.61 -13.27 -1.76
CA GLU A 12 21.23 -14.56 -2.15
C GLU A 12 21.14 -15.58 -1.02
N ILE A 13 21.55 -15.20 0.20
CA ILE A 13 21.50 -16.09 1.38
C ILE A 13 20.06 -16.53 1.66
N LEU A 14 19.09 -15.61 1.62
CA LEU A 14 17.67 -15.94 1.82
C LEU A 14 17.14 -16.92 0.75
N ALA A 15 17.62 -16.81 -0.49
CA ALA A 15 17.24 -17.71 -1.57
C ALA A 15 17.92 -19.09 -1.45
N GLU A 16 19.14 -19.17 -0.94
CA GLU A 16 19.88 -20.43 -0.74
C GLU A 16 19.34 -21.20 0.48
N ASP A 17 19.20 -20.53 1.62
CA ASP A 17 18.80 -21.16 2.90
C ASP A 17 17.29 -21.45 2.99
N GLN A 18 16.48 -20.87 2.09
CA GLN A 18 15.03 -21.05 2.01
C GLN A 18 14.27 -20.99 3.37
N PRO A 19 14.53 -19.99 4.25
CA PRO A 19 13.75 -19.85 5.49
C PRO A 19 12.27 -19.51 5.19
N TYR A 20 12.00 -18.91 4.02
CA TYR A 20 10.69 -18.72 3.43
C TYR A 20 10.73 -19.10 1.95
N LEU A 21 9.64 -19.69 1.47
CA LEU A 21 9.45 -19.94 0.04
C LEU A 21 8.73 -18.76 -0.61
N PHE A 22 9.48 -17.93 -1.34
CA PHE A 22 8.92 -16.82 -2.10
C PHE A 22 8.16 -17.35 -3.33
N LEU A 23 6.83 -17.16 -3.35
CA LEU A 23 5.98 -17.68 -4.43
C LEU A 23 5.77 -16.67 -5.55
N TYR A 24 5.25 -15.48 -5.23
CA TYR A 24 4.97 -14.41 -6.20
C TYR A 24 4.74 -13.08 -5.47
N VAL A 25 4.74 -11.98 -6.22
CA VAL A 25 4.28 -10.66 -5.76
C VAL A 25 2.82 -10.50 -6.19
N PRO A 26 1.85 -10.39 -5.27
CA PRO A 26 0.45 -10.31 -5.64
C PRO A 26 0.10 -8.94 -6.24
N ASP A 27 -0.67 -8.95 -7.33
CA ASP A 27 -1.41 -7.76 -7.76
C ASP A 27 -2.54 -7.46 -6.77
N ALA A 28 -2.79 -6.18 -6.53
CA ALA A 28 -3.89 -5.72 -5.68
C ALA A 28 -4.98 -5.05 -6.54
N LEU A 29 -6.24 -5.40 -6.28
CA LEU A 29 -7.42 -4.77 -6.91
C LEU A 29 -8.28 -4.02 -5.87
N PRO A 30 -7.74 -2.97 -5.21
CA PRO A 30 -8.51 -2.21 -4.24
C PRO A 30 -9.63 -1.41 -4.92
N ILE A 31 -10.83 -1.44 -4.34
CA ILE A 31 -11.99 -0.67 -4.82
C ILE A 31 -12.40 0.33 -3.75
N ILE A 32 -12.54 1.59 -4.15
CA ILE A 32 -12.96 2.69 -3.26
C ILE A 32 -14.23 3.31 -3.83
N GLN A 33 -15.16 3.71 -2.95
CA GLN A 33 -16.36 4.40 -3.42
C GLN A 33 -16.02 5.75 -4.04
N ASN A 34 -16.71 6.09 -5.13
CA ASN A 34 -16.58 7.37 -5.84
C ASN A 34 -17.06 8.61 -5.03
N ARG A 35 -17.19 8.52 -3.71
CA ARG A 35 -17.45 9.67 -2.83
C ARG A 35 -16.21 10.18 -2.12
N PHE A 36 -15.18 9.34 -2.06
CA PHE A 36 -13.89 9.72 -1.50
C PHE A 36 -13.13 10.58 -2.50
N ARG A 37 -12.53 11.64 -2.00
CA ARG A 37 -11.75 12.64 -2.76
C ARG A 37 -10.36 12.75 -2.15
N GLY A 38 -9.39 13.23 -2.96
CA GLY A 38 -8.00 13.38 -2.52
C GLY A 38 -7.18 12.09 -2.55
N ILE A 39 -7.63 11.09 -3.30
CA ILE A 39 -6.91 9.82 -3.49
C ILE A 39 -5.74 10.05 -4.44
N GLU A 40 -4.53 9.76 -3.97
CA GLU A 40 -3.29 9.86 -4.73
C GLU A 40 -2.55 8.52 -4.63
N PRO A 41 -2.61 7.66 -5.66
CA PRO A 41 -1.87 6.39 -5.66
C PRO A 41 -0.36 6.62 -5.59
N ALA A 42 0.34 5.80 -4.81
CA ALA A 42 1.80 5.81 -4.72
C ALA A 42 2.38 4.39 -4.88
N PRO A 43 3.71 4.24 -5.03
CA PRO A 43 4.34 2.93 -5.19
C PRO A 43 4.03 1.92 -4.07
N LEU A 44 3.79 2.40 -2.84
CA LEU A 44 3.43 1.55 -1.70
C LEU A 44 1.92 1.22 -1.62
N GLY A 45 1.13 1.70 -2.60
CA GLY A 45 -0.28 1.38 -2.74
C GLY A 45 -1.19 2.60 -2.71
N ILE A 46 -2.48 2.32 -2.89
CA ILE A 46 -3.52 3.35 -3.00
C ILE A 46 -3.72 4.12 -1.69
N GLY A 47 -3.49 3.52 -0.52
CA GLY A 47 -3.68 4.13 0.80
C GLY A 47 -2.68 5.24 1.16
N HIS A 48 -1.86 5.69 0.21
CA HIS A 48 -0.97 6.80 0.40
C HIS A 48 -1.74 8.07 0.82
N ASN A 49 -1.23 8.75 1.85
CA ASN A 49 -1.86 9.95 2.42
C ASN A 49 -3.37 9.80 2.72
N PHE A 50 -3.84 8.61 3.12
CA PHE A 50 -5.27 8.37 3.35
C PHE A 50 -5.90 9.34 4.37
N ILE A 51 -5.12 9.88 5.30
CA ILE A 51 -5.55 10.89 6.26
C ILE A 51 -6.02 12.21 5.61
N ARG A 52 -5.65 12.45 4.34
CA ARG A 52 -6.08 13.61 3.55
C ARG A 52 -7.35 13.33 2.75
N TRP A 53 -7.83 12.09 2.75
CA TRP A 53 -9.05 11.74 2.04
C TRP A 53 -10.25 12.31 2.77
N TYR A 54 -11.23 12.74 1.99
CA TYR A 54 -12.45 13.29 2.56
C TYR A 54 -13.65 12.91 1.69
N VAL A 55 -14.83 13.03 2.30
CA VAL A 55 -16.12 12.94 1.62
C VAL A 55 -16.77 14.30 1.71
N PRO A 56 -17.14 14.94 0.57
CA PRO A 56 -17.88 16.20 0.58
C PRO A 56 -19.12 16.11 1.46
N ALA A 57 -19.48 17.18 2.18
CA ALA A 57 -20.57 17.16 3.16
C ALA A 57 -21.90 16.62 2.58
N ALA A 58 -22.23 16.98 1.33
CA ALA A 58 -23.43 16.52 0.63
C ALA A 58 -23.45 15.00 0.35
N GLU A 59 -22.29 14.33 0.36
CA GLU A 59 -22.14 12.90 0.07
C GLU A 59 -21.96 12.04 1.36
N GLN A 60 -21.94 12.66 2.55
CA GLN A 60 -21.78 11.98 3.83
C GLN A 60 -23.10 11.29 4.24
N LYS A 61 -23.03 9.96 4.48
CA LYS A 61 -24.21 9.14 4.78
C LYS A 61 -24.45 8.90 6.27
N LEU A 62 -23.37 8.71 7.03
CA LEU A 62 -23.42 8.36 8.44
C LEU A 62 -22.83 9.52 9.24
N VAL A 63 -23.70 10.41 9.69
CA VAL A 63 -23.34 11.57 10.51
C VAL A 63 -23.90 11.32 11.90
N MET A 64 -23.06 11.47 12.93
CA MET A 64 -23.55 11.50 14.31
C MET A 64 -24.47 12.71 14.45
N LYS A 65 -25.73 12.44 14.79
CA LYS A 65 -26.67 13.46 15.20
C LYS A 65 -26.50 13.67 16.72
N PRO A 66 -26.64 14.91 17.20
CA PRO A 66 -26.63 15.19 18.64
C PRO A 66 -27.76 14.45 19.37
#